data_AF-A0A6P2G2D6-F1
#
_entry.id   AF-A0A6P2G2D6-F1
#
_cell.length_a   1.000
_cell.length_b   1.000
_cell.length_c   1.000
_cell.angle_alpha   90.00
_cell.angle_beta   90.00
_cell.angle_gamma   90.00
#
_symmetry.space_group_name_H-M   'P 1'
#
loop_
_entity.id
_entity.type
_entity.pdbx_description
1 polymer ?
#
loop_
_entity_poly.entity_id
_entity_poly.type
_entity_poly.pdbx_seq_one_letter_code
_entity_poly.pdbx_strand_id
1 'polypeptide(L)'
;MTNKAASAQSLGGAHLSIPDSLPLDGFSRWSDLRPFIPFCRETLRKREREGRFPRRQHLSLRCTAWPNRELHRWFADPVSYRVDCIEQSMRGI
;
A
#
# COMPACT_ATOMS: atom_id res chain seq x y z
N MET A 1 -3.34 -25.36 20.43
CA MET A 1 -3.03 -25.05 19.02
C MET A 1 -3.41 -23.59 18.83
N THR A 2 -2.45 -22.70 18.60
CA THR A 2 -2.59 -21.26 18.82
C THR A 2 -3.21 -20.53 17.63
N ASN A 3 -4.43 -20.05 17.84
CA ASN A 3 -5.25 -19.33 16.86
C ASN A 3 -4.68 -17.92 16.66
N LYS A 4 -4.00 -17.69 15.53
CA LYS A 4 -3.41 -16.38 15.22
C LYS A 4 -4.48 -15.47 14.64
N ALA A 5 -5.05 -14.66 15.53
CA ALA A 5 -6.03 -13.62 15.27
C ALA A 5 -5.64 -12.75 14.05
N ALA A 6 -6.44 -12.89 12.98
CA ALA A 6 -6.41 -12.04 11.80
C ALA A 6 -7.18 -10.75 12.09
N SER A 7 -6.52 -9.76 12.68
CA SER A 7 -7.04 -8.40 12.79
C SER A 7 -6.57 -7.55 11.62
N ALA A 8 -7.49 -7.20 10.73
CA ALA A 8 -7.82 -5.79 10.45
C ALA A 8 -8.99 -5.74 9.46
N GLN A 9 -10.16 -5.48 10.05
CA GLN A 9 -11.39 -5.12 9.37
C GLN A 9 -11.18 -3.92 8.45
N SER A 10 -11.69 -4.03 7.23
CA SER A 10 -12.27 -2.90 6.51
C SER A 10 -13.75 -2.85 6.87
N LEU A 11 -14.22 -1.80 7.52
CA LEU A 11 -15.65 -1.59 7.75
C LEU A 11 -16.08 -0.32 7.02
N GLY A 12 -16.78 -0.51 5.91
CA GLY A 12 -17.48 0.54 5.19
C GLY A 12 -17.46 0.38 3.68
N GLY A 13 -18.47 -0.30 3.12
CA GLY A 13 -18.85 -0.21 1.71
C GLY A 13 -18.54 -1.43 0.86
N ALA A 14 -19.53 -2.32 0.73
CA ALA A 14 -19.65 -3.42 -0.22
C ALA A 14 -18.51 -4.48 -0.23
N HIS A 15 -18.89 -5.74 -0.06
CA HIS A 15 -18.10 -6.86 -0.55
C HIS A 15 -18.11 -6.78 -2.08
N LEU A 16 -17.35 -5.87 -2.66
CA LEU A 16 -17.02 -5.91 -4.08
C LEU A 16 -15.96 -7.00 -4.19
N SER A 17 -16.27 -8.01 -5.00
CA SER A 17 -15.33 -8.98 -5.55
C SER A 17 -13.93 -8.38 -5.63
N ILE A 18 -12.89 -9.12 -5.22
CA ILE A 18 -11.49 -8.71 -5.38
C ILE A 18 -11.39 -8.06 -6.77
N PRO A 19 -11.22 -6.73 -6.86
CA PRO A 19 -11.36 -6.09 -8.15
C PRO A 19 -10.23 -6.65 -9.01
N ASP A 20 -10.53 -7.10 -10.23
CA ASP A 20 -9.50 -7.65 -11.13
C ASP A 20 -8.35 -6.65 -11.39
N SER A 21 -8.58 -5.37 -11.07
CA SER A 21 -7.62 -4.27 -11.18
C SER A 21 -7.76 -3.27 -10.02
N LEU A 22 -6.64 -2.69 -9.58
CA LEU A 22 -6.65 -1.59 -8.61
C LEU A 22 -7.34 -0.33 -9.18
N PRO A 23 -8.09 0.44 -8.37
CA PRO A 23 -8.70 1.70 -8.80
C PRO A 23 -7.63 2.68 -9.31
N LEU A 24 -7.97 3.57 -10.25
CA LEU A 24 -7.01 4.52 -10.84
C LEU A 24 -6.48 5.53 -9.81
N ASP A 25 -7.35 6.01 -8.94
CA ASP A 25 -7.09 7.00 -7.91
C ASP A 25 -7.59 6.53 -6.52
N GLY A 26 -7.26 7.30 -5.49
CA GLY A 26 -7.53 6.95 -4.09
C GLY A 26 -6.40 6.18 -3.40
N PHE A 27 -6.75 5.39 -2.37
CA PHE A 27 -5.80 4.70 -1.50
C PHE A 27 -6.14 3.21 -1.36
N SER A 28 -5.14 2.35 -1.53
CA SER A 28 -5.27 0.89 -1.34
C SER A 28 -4.44 0.40 -0.16
N ARG A 29 -4.98 -0.57 0.59
CA ARG A 29 -4.27 -1.17 1.72
C ARG A 29 -3.52 -2.42 1.30
N TRP A 30 -2.70 -2.93 2.22
CA TRP A 30 -1.94 -4.15 2.01
C TRP A 30 -2.81 -5.35 1.59
N SER A 31 -4.01 -5.49 2.17
CA SER A 31 -4.93 -6.58 1.83
C SER A 31 -5.34 -6.57 0.35
N ASP A 32 -5.51 -5.37 -0.21
CA ASP A 32 -5.93 -5.16 -1.61
C ASP A 32 -4.74 -5.36 -2.57
N LEU A 33 -3.51 -5.05 -2.13
CA LEU A 33 -2.28 -5.20 -2.91
C LEU A 33 -1.70 -6.61 -2.92
N ARG A 34 -1.91 -7.36 -1.84
CA ARG A 34 -1.40 -8.72 -1.66
C ARG A 34 -1.63 -9.66 -2.86
N PRO A 35 -2.81 -9.68 -3.54
CA PRO A 35 -3.00 -10.55 -4.70
C PRO A 35 -2.18 -10.13 -5.93
N PHE A 36 -1.86 -8.84 -6.08
CA PHE A 36 -1.13 -8.32 -7.25
C PHE A 36 0.40 -8.40 -7.11
N ILE A 37 0.90 -8.48 -5.88
CA ILE A 37 2.33 -8.39 -5.59
C ILE A 37 2.85 -9.77 -5.14
N PRO A 38 3.86 -10.35 -5.82
CA PRO A 38 4.42 -11.65 -5.45
C PRO A 38 5.36 -11.60 -4.23
N PHE A 39 5.34 -10.49 -3.48
CA PHE A 39 6.20 -10.26 -2.33
C PHE A 39 5.40 -10.20 -1.04
N CYS A 40 6.04 -10.54 0.08
CA CYS A 40 5.43 -10.35 1.39
C CYS A 40 5.58 -8.90 1.88
N ARG A 41 4.78 -8.54 2.89
CA ARG A 41 4.76 -7.19 3.48
C ARG A 41 6.13 -6.72 3.95
N GLU A 42 6.95 -7.63 4.48
CA GLU A 42 8.28 -7.29 4.96
C GLU A 42 9.26 -6.97 3.83
N THR A 43 9.14 -7.65 2.68
CA THR A 43 9.90 -7.30 1.47
C THR A 43 9.49 -5.94 0.93
N LEU A 44 8.20 -5.62 0.97
CA LEU A 44 7.72 -4.28 0.63
C LEU A 44 8.36 -3.21 1.54
N ARG A 45 8.39 -3.45 2.85
CA ARG A 45 9.01 -2.53 3.81
C ARG A 45 10.50 -2.30 3.54
N LYS A 46 11.24 -3.34 3.13
CA LYS A 46 12.64 -3.20 2.70
C LYS A 46 12.75 -2.33 1.44
N ARG A 47 11.93 -2.61 0.42
CA ARG A 47 11.91 -1.83 -0.84
C ARG A 47 11.47 -0.38 -0.63
N GLU A 48 10.54 -0.14 0.29
CA GLU A 48 10.11 1.21 0.70
C GLU A 48 11.26 1.98 1.34
N ARG A 49 12.07 1.34 2.19
CA ARG A 49 13.30 1.94 2.77
C ARG A 49 14.36 2.21 1.71
N GLU A 50 14.46 1.34 0.71
CA GLU A 50 15.36 1.52 -0.45
C GLU A 50 14.85 2.57 -1.47
N GLY A 51 13.63 3.09 -1.31
CA GLY A 51 13.03 4.05 -2.26
C GLY A 51 12.60 3.44 -3.59
N ARG A 52 12.47 2.11 -3.65
CA ARG A 52 12.05 1.33 -4.83
C ARG A 52 10.55 1.00 -4.85
N PHE A 53 9.82 1.42 -3.83
CA PHE A 53 8.38 1.20 -3.69
C PHE A 53 7.73 2.48 -3.15
N PRO A 54 6.48 2.79 -3.52
CA PRO A 54 5.78 3.96 -3.02
C PRO A 54 5.77 4.05 -1.50
N ARG A 55 5.93 5.27 -0.99
CA ARG A 55 5.83 5.56 0.44
C ARG A 55 4.40 5.33 0.91
N ARG A 56 4.25 4.73 2.08
CA ARG A 56 2.95 4.52 2.70
C ARG A 56 2.45 5.82 3.34
N GLN A 57 1.18 6.16 3.11
CA GLN A 57 0.55 7.33 3.70
C GLN A 57 -0.34 6.93 4.89
N HIS A 58 -0.16 7.65 6.00
CA HIS A 58 -0.99 7.48 7.19
C HIS A 58 -2.29 8.27 7.02
N LEU A 59 -3.39 7.57 6.71
CA LEU A 59 -4.73 8.16 6.69
C LEU A 59 -5.23 8.44 8.11
N SER A 60 -4.87 7.58 9.07
CA SER A 60 -5.18 7.76 10.49
C SER A 60 -4.06 7.19 11.36
N LEU A 61 -4.21 7.28 12.69
CA LEU A 61 -3.24 6.76 13.65
C LEU A 61 -2.94 5.26 13.47
N ARG A 62 -3.93 4.49 13.00
CA ARG A 62 -3.83 3.03 12.79
C ARG A 62 -3.92 2.62 11.32
N CYS A 63 -4.38 3.50 10.45
CA CYS A 63 -4.59 3.19 9.03
C CYS A 63 -3.47 3.77 8.19
N THR A 64 -2.76 2.85 7.54
CA THR A 64 -1.74 3.17 6.56
C THR A 64 -2.12 2.53 5.24
N ALA A 65 -2.09 3.31 4.16
CA ALA A 65 -2.42 2.86 2.82
C ALA A 65 -1.47 3.51 1.80
N TRP A 66 -1.47 2.99 0.59
CA TRP A 66 -0.66 3.50 -0.51
C TRP A 66 -1.54 4.23 -1.52
N PRO A 67 -1.09 5.37 -2.05
CA PRO A 67 -1.81 6.06 -3.11
C PRO A 67 -1.81 5.23 -4.40
N ASN A 68 -3.00 5.00 -4.96
CA ASN A 68 -3.19 4.17 -6.15
C ASN A 68 -2.43 4.70 -7.36
N ARG A 69 -2.35 6.03 -7.51
CA ARG A 69 -1.62 6.67 -8.61
C ARG A 69 -0.14 6.28 -8.61
N GLU A 70 0.49 6.22 -7.44
CA GLU A 70 1.89 5.80 -7.36
C GLU A 70 2.06 4.29 -7.52
N LEU A 71 1.11 3.51 -7.01
CA LEU A 71 1.09 2.07 -7.24
C LEU A 71 1.00 1.77 -8.73
N HIS A 72 0.12 2.43 -9.48
CA HIS A 72 0.01 2.29 -10.94
C HIS A 72 1.32 2.67 -11.65
N ARG A 73 1.99 3.75 -11.24
CA ARG A 73 3.33 4.10 -11.75
C ARG A 73 4.36 3.01 -11.46
N TRP A 74 4.31 2.41 -10.28
CA TRP A 74 5.19 1.31 -9.91
C TRP A 74 4.86 0.01 -10.66
N PHE A 75 3.58 -0.30 -10.88
CA PHE A 75 3.16 -1.46 -11.67
C PHE A 75 3.53 -1.32 -13.15
N ALA A 76 3.51 -0.10 -13.68
CA ALA A 76 3.99 0.18 -15.04
C ALA A 76 5.50 -0.08 -15.16
N ASP A 77 6.32 0.41 -14.22
CA ASP A 77 7.77 0.31 -14.28
C ASP A 77 8.42 0.00 -12.91
N PRO A 78 8.35 -1.23 -12.38
CA PRO A 78 8.79 -1.54 -11.02
C PRO A 78 10.31 -1.46 -10.83
N VAL A 79 11.09 -1.50 -11.91
CA VAL A 79 12.56 -1.43 -11.90
C VAL A 79 13.04 0.03 -11.93
N SER A 80 12.44 0.84 -12.80
CA SER A 80 12.79 2.24 -13.03
C SER A 80 12.10 3.18 -12.04
N TYR A 81 11.04 2.73 -11.37
CA TYR A 81 10.31 3.55 -10.40
C TYR A 81 11.22 4.04 -9.27
N ARG A 82 11.17 5.34 -9.01
CA ARG A 82 11.81 6.02 -7.89
C ARG A 82 10.78 6.95 -7.26
N VAL A 83 10.75 6.97 -5.94
CA VAL A 83 9.90 7.90 -5.20
C VAL A 83 10.50 9.30 -5.29
N ASP A 84 9.77 10.24 -5.87
CA ASP A 84 10.07 11.66 -5.75
C ASP A 84 9.78 12.07 -4.30
N CYS A 85 10.84 12.29 -3.54
CA CYS A 85 10.80 12.63 -2.12
C CYS A 85 10.29 14.08 -1.92
N ILE A 86 9.06 14.40 -2.31
CA ILE A 86 8.61 15.80 -2.31
C ILE A 86 7.75 16.20 -1.10
N GLU A 87 7.06 15.32 -0.37
CA GLU A 87 6.08 15.80 0.64
C GLU A 87 6.04 15.07 2.00
N GLN A 88 7.16 14.95 2.72
CA GLN A 88 7.13 14.41 4.10
C GLN A 88 7.84 15.26 5.16
N SER A 89 8.07 16.55 4.90
CA SER A 89 8.67 17.47 5.87
C SER A 89 7.69 18.08 6.90
N MET A 90 6.39 17.73 6.91
CA MET A 90 5.39 18.49 7.70
C MET A 90 4.48 17.66 8.63
N ARG A 91 4.91 16.49 9.12
CA ARG A 91 4.16 15.80 10.20
C ARG A 91 5.10 15.32 11.31
N GLY A 92 5.69 16.30 11.98
CA GLY A 92 6.32 16.15 13.28
C GLY A 92 5.97 17.37 14.13
N ILE A 93 4.79 17.33 14.77
CA ILE A 93 4.47 18.05 16.01
C ILE A 93 3.89 17.00 16.95
#